data_AF-A0A6L8KUZ1-F1
#
_entry.id   AF-A0A6L8KUZ1-F1
#
_cell.length_a   1.000
_cell.length_b   1.000
_cell.length_c   1.000
_cell.angle_alpha   90.00
_cell.angle_beta   90.00
_cell.angle_gamma   90.00
#
_symmetry.space_group_name_H-M   'P 1'
#
loop_
_entity.id
_entity.type
_entity.pdbx_description
1 polymer ?
#
loop_
_entity_poly.entity_id
_entity_poly.type
_entity_poly.pdbx_seq_one_letter_code
_entity_poly.pdbx_strand_id
1 'polypeptide(L)'
;MNICFTETPSRKTVKPSKTIFLNNTGGDVTFKFVTAPDLVLGAYTISNGVSAAIDCIRQGEKDYYSCHSQNFAIPGDSTAVLTLSNSVLTMAIST
;
A
#
# COMPACT_ATOMS: atom_id res chain seq x y z
N MET A 1 -12.99 -4.02 0.90
CA MET A 1 -12.08 -5.16 1.22
C MET A 1 -10.85 -4.63 1.91
N ASN A 2 -10.27 -5.33 2.90
CA ASN A 2 -9.10 -4.82 3.61
C ASN A 2 -7.88 -5.71 3.38
N ILE A 3 -6.72 -5.09 3.15
CA ILE A 3 -5.42 -5.74 3.18
C ILE A 3 -4.68 -5.21 4.41
N CYS A 4 -4.18 -6.12 5.23
CA CYS A 4 -3.35 -5.77 6.38
C CYS A 4 -1.87 -5.86 6.01
N PHE A 5 -1.08 -4.95 6.56
CA PHE A 5 0.37 -4.94 6.47
C PHE A 5 0.99 -4.80 7.86
N THR A 6 2.09 -5.51 8.10
CA THR A 6 2.81 -5.51 9.39
C THR A 6 4.32 -5.38 9.16
N GLU A 7 5.06 -5.10 10.23
CA GLU A 7 6.53 -5.00 10.18
C GLU A 7 7.22 -6.37 9.95
N THR A 8 6.47 -7.48 9.95
CA THR A 8 7.00 -8.82 9.68
C THR A 8 7.32 -8.97 8.19
N PRO A 9 8.60 -9.19 7.81
CA PRO A 9 8.98 -9.31 6.41
C PRO A 9 8.24 -10.45 5.69
N SER A 10 7.81 -10.17 4.47
CA SER A 10 7.09 -11.12 3.62
C SER A 10 7.42 -10.84 2.16
N ARG A 11 7.51 -11.89 1.32
CA ARG A 11 7.76 -11.76 -0.13
C ARG A 11 6.48 -11.62 -0.94
N LYS A 12 5.39 -11.17 -0.32
CA LYS A 12 4.05 -11.17 -0.92
C LYS A 12 3.70 -9.76 -1.36
N THR A 13 3.45 -9.64 -2.66
CA THR A 13 3.21 -8.34 -3.29
C THR A 13 1.73 -8.03 -3.35
N VAL A 14 1.40 -6.75 -3.35
CA VAL A 14 0.07 -6.25 -3.71
C VAL A 14 0.14 -5.62 -5.10
N LYS A 15 -0.72 -6.05 -6.02
CA LYS A 15 -0.70 -5.70 -7.44
C LYS A 15 -1.91 -4.84 -7.80
N PRO A 16 -1.84 -3.52 -7.64
CA PRO A 16 -2.87 -2.60 -8.08
C PRO A 16 -2.99 -2.53 -9.61
N SER A 17 -4.19 -2.20 -10.08
CA SER A 17 -4.50 -1.95 -11.48
C SER A 17 -5.26 -0.62 -11.57
N LYS A 18 -4.57 0.45 -11.99
CA LYS A 18 -5.08 1.83 -12.00
C LYS A 18 -5.73 2.25 -10.66
N THR A 19 -5.25 1.70 -9.54
CA THR A 19 -5.84 1.96 -8.23
C THR A 19 -5.42 3.33 -7.71
N ILE A 20 -6.38 4.14 -7.25
CA ILE A 20 -6.11 5.43 -6.62
C ILE A 20 -5.88 5.21 -5.13
N PHE A 21 -4.79 5.74 -4.59
CA PHE A 21 -4.47 5.62 -3.16
C PHE A 21 -4.69 6.94 -2.44
N LEU A 22 -5.38 6.89 -1.30
CA LEU A 22 -5.48 7.97 -0.32
C LEU A 22 -4.60 7.63 0.88
N ASN A 23 -3.62 8.46 1.19
CA ASN A 23 -2.80 8.29 2.39
C ASN A 23 -3.45 8.97 3.60
N ASN A 24 -4.12 8.21 4.45
CA ASN A 24 -4.69 8.68 5.71
C ASN A 24 -3.91 8.17 6.94
N THR A 25 -2.60 7.93 6.79
CA THR A 25 -1.76 7.40 7.88
C THR A 25 -1.18 8.48 8.80
N GLY A 26 -1.36 9.77 8.47
CA GLY A 26 -0.81 10.90 9.22
C GLY A 26 0.67 11.20 8.99
N GLY A 27 1.35 10.43 8.14
CA GLY A 27 2.72 10.70 7.72
C GLY A 27 2.97 10.26 6.28
N ASP A 28 4.08 10.69 5.70
CA ASP A 28 4.43 10.33 4.33
C ASP A 28 4.71 8.84 4.22
N VAL A 29 4.13 8.20 3.20
CA VAL A 29 4.38 6.79 2.90
C VAL A 29 5.15 6.67 1.59
N THR A 30 6.03 5.69 1.50
CA THR A 30 6.72 5.35 0.26
C THR A 30 6.32 3.94 -0.18
N PHE A 31 5.72 3.82 -1.35
CA PHE A 31 5.52 2.52 -1.98
C PHE A 31 6.84 2.08 -2.60
N LYS A 32 7.37 0.97 -2.09
CA LYS A 32 8.51 0.27 -2.68
C LYS A 32 7.95 -0.72 -3.69
N PHE A 33 8.27 -0.53 -4.97
CA PHE A 33 7.80 -1.44 -6.02
C PHE A 33 8.87 -2.44 -6.39
N VAL A 34 8.45 -3.60 -6.90
CA VAL A 34 9.37 -4.67 -7.32
C VAL A 34 10.18 -4.28 -8.57
N THR A 35 9.56 -3.54 -9.50
CA THR A 35 10.13 -3.27 -10.84
C THR A 35 10.00 -1.81 -11.29
N ALA A 36 9.50 -0.93 -10.42
CA ALA A 36 9.29 0.48 -10.71
C ALA A 36 9.99 1.36 -9.66
N PRO A 37 10.33 2.62 -9.99
CA PRO A 37 10.84 3.57 -9.01
C PRO A 37 9.83 3.80 -7.88
N ASP A 38 10.35 3.99 -6.67
CA ASP A 38 9.54 4.26 -5.49
C ASP A 38 8.58 5.44 -5.70
N LEU A 39 7.37 5.33 -5.16
CA LEU A 39 6.40 6.43 -5.12
C LEU A 39 6.24 6.92 -3.69
N VAL A 40 6.58 8.18 -3.46
CA VAL A 40 6.26 8.87 -2.20
C VAL A 40 4.85 9.46 -2.32
N LEU A 41 4.01 9.18 -1.33
CA LEU A 41 2.67 9.72 -1.19
C LEU A 41 2.58 10.47 0.15
N GLY A 42 2.46 11.79 0.07
CA GLY A 42 2.45 12.66 1.24
C GLY A 42 1.27 12.39 2.17
N ALA A 43 1.39 12.77 3.44
CA ALA A 43 0.31 12.67 4.41
C ALA A 43 -0.96 13.39 3.92
N TYR A 44 -2.11 12.71 4.01
CA TYR A 44 -3.43 13.23 3.61
C TYR A 44 -3.57 13.60 2.13
N THR A 45 -2.74 12.99 1.27
CA THR A 45 -2.79 13.21 -0.19
C THR A 45 -3.32 12.00 -0.94
N ILE A 46 -3.66 12.23 -2.22
CA ILE A 46 -4.18 11.22 -3.14
C ILE A 46 -3.18 11.00 -4.28
N SER A 47 -2.97 9.75 -4.68
CA SER A 47 -2.13 9.39 -5.82
C SER A 47 -2.89 9.48 -7.15
N ASN A 48 -2.15 9.54 -8.26
CA ASN A 48 -2.68 9.10 -9.54
C ASN A 48 -2.88 7.57 -9.55
N GLY A 49 -3.56 7.03 -10.58
CA GLY A 49 -3.76 5.58 -10.69
C GLY A 49 -2.44 4.81 -10.72
N VAL A 50 -2.24 3.92 -9.76
CA VAL A 50 -1.03 3.09 -9.62
C VAL A 50 -1.26 1.72 -10.24
N SER A 51 -0.28 1.26 -11.03
CA SER A 51 -0.32 -0.02 -11.75
C SER A 51 1.03 -0.75 -11.66
N ALA A 52 1.61 -0.81 -10.47
CA ALA A 52 2.90 -1.47 -10.22
C ALA A 52 2.83 -2.34 -8.96
N ALA A 53 3.48 -3.49 -8.98
CA ALA A 53 3.49 -4.42 -7.86
C ALA A 53 4.25 -3.82 -6.66
N ILE A 54 3.52 -3.57 -5.57
CA ILE A 54 4.03 -3.08 -4.30
C ILE A 54 4.67 -4.26 -3.56
N ASP A 55 5.96 -4.13 -3.24
CA ASP A 55 6.71 -5.08 -2.41
C ASP A 55 6.45 -4.80 -0.92
N CYS A 56 6.64 -3.56 -0.51
CA CYS A 56 6.30 -3.07 0.83
C CYS A 56 5.90 -1.58 0.81
N ILE A 57 5.32 -1.13 1.92
CA ILE A 57 5.00 0.27 2.15
C ILE A 57 5.86 0.76 3.31
N ARG A 58 6.67 1.78 3.09
CA ARG A 58 7.52 2.39 4.11
C ARG A 58 6.85 3.62 4.73
N GLN A 59 6.96 3.80 6.04
CA GLN A 59 6.65 5.06 6.72
C GLN A 59 7.75 5.35 7.75
N GLY A 60 8.47 6.47 7.57
CA GLY A 60 9.69 6.73 8.35
C GLY A 60 10.73 5.62 8.14
N GLU A 61 11.15 4.98 9.23
CA GLU A 61 12.15 3.89 9.22
C GLU A 61 11.52 2.49 9.16
N LYS A 62 10.18 2.39 9.11
CA LYS A 62 9.45 1.12 9.19
C LYS A 62 8.95 0.67 7.83
N ASP A 63 9.14 -0.61 7.53
CA ASP A 63 8.60 -1.27 6.34
C ASP A 63 7.42 -2.16 6.72
N TYR A 64 6.29 -1.98 6.03
CA TYR A 64 5.06 -2.74 6.21
C TYR A 64 4.86 -3.68 5.03
N TYR A 65 4.78 -4.98 5.30
CA TYR A 65 4.63 -6.05 4.31
C TYR A 65 3.25 -6.68 4.40
N SER A 66 2.72 -7.10 3.26
CA SER A 66 1.40 -7.73 3.17
C SER A 66 1.31 -8.99 4.04
N CYS A 67 0.24 -9.06 4.84
CA CYS A 67 -0.09 -10.22 5.67
C CYS A 67 -0.72 -11.38 4.90
N HIS A 68 -1.02 -11.22 3.61
CA HIS A 68 -1.58 -12.31 2.82
C HIS A 68 -0.59 -13.46 2.65
N SER A 69 -1.08 -14.69 2.58
CA SER A 69 -0.27 -15.88 2.29
C SER A 69 0.20 -15.96 0.82
N GLN A 70 -0.43 -15.18 -0.05
CA GLN A 70 -0.20 -15.14 -1.48
C GLN A 70 -0.13 -13.70 -1.99
N ASN A 71 0.38 -13.53 -3.22
CA ASN A 71 0.30 -12.25 -3.90
C ASN A 71 -1.17 -11.86 -4.08
N PHE A 72 -1.49 -10.60 -3.86
CA PHE A 72 -2.85 -10.11 -3.91
C PHE A 72 -3.02 -9.13 -5.08
N ALA A 73 -4.06 -9.29 -5.89
CA ALA A 73 -4.37 -8.38 -6.98
C ALA A 73 -5.54 -7.46 -6.59
N ILE A 74 -5.37 -6.15 -6.75
CA ILE A 74 -6.47 -5.20 -6.58
C ILE A 74 -7.13 -4.99 -7.95
N PRO A 75 -8.46 -5.09 -8.04
CA PRO A 75 -9.19 -4.84 -9.28
C PRO A 75 -8.94 -3.44 -9.87
N GLY A 76 -9.27 -3.31 -11.16
CA GLY A 76 -9.30 -2.03 -11.86
C GLY A 76 -10.23 -1.01 -11.22
N ASP A 77 -10.01 0.27 -11.50
CA ASP A 77 -10.90 1.39 -11.15
C ASP A 77 -11.27 1.47 -9.65
N SER A 78 -10.42 0.89 -8.80
CA SER A 78 -10.61 0.86 -7.36
C SER A 78 -9.96 2.05 -6.67
N THR A 79 -10.46 2.38 -5.49
CA THR A 79 -9.84 3.31 -4.55
C THR A 79 -9.35 2.54 -3.33
N ALA A 80 -8.19 2.94 -2.78
CA ALA A 80 -7.58 2.33 -1.62
C ALA A 80 -7.22 3.41 -0.59
N VAL A 81 -7.74 3.28 0.62
CA VAL A 81 -7.42 4.19 1.73
C VAL A 81 -6.44 3.52 2.66
N LEU A 82 -5.30 4.17 2.91
CA LEU A 82 -4.29 3.71 3.85
C LEU A 82 -4.50 4.35 5.21
N THR A 83 -4.57 3.53 6.26
CA THR A 83 -4.59 3.98 7.65
C THR A 83 -3.54 3.22 8.45
N LEU A 84 -2.97 3.85 9.47
CA LEU A 84 -2.06 3.19 10.40
C LEU A 84 -2.64 3.31 11.81
N SER A 85 -2.77 2.16 12.49
CA SER A 85 -3.16 2.11 13.90
C SER A 85 -2.48 0.93 14.57
N ASN A 86 -1.95 1.11 15.79
CA ASN A 86 -1.27 0.07 16.56
C ASN A 86 -0.22 -0.73 15.76
N SER A 87 0.59 -0.04 14.95
CA SER A 87 1.61 -0.64 14.05
C SER A 87 1.07 -1.60 12.97
N VAL A 88 -0.24 -1.57 12.69
CA VAL A 88 -0.85 -2.28 11.57
C VAL A 88 -1.29 -1.27 10.53
N LEU A 89 -0.64 -1.31 9.36
CA LEU A 89 -1.04 -0.51 8.22
C LEU A 89 -2.18 -1.27 7.51
N THR A 90 -3.32 -0.62 7.36
CA THR A 90 -4.51 -1.18 6.71
C THR A 90 -4.75 -0.45 5.41
N MET A 91 -4.96 -1.21 4.33
CA MET A 91 -5.40 -0.71 3.03
C MET A 91 -6.85 -1.14 2.81
N ALA A 92 -7.77 -0.21 2.96
CA ALA A 92 -9.20 -0.41 2.71
C ALA A 92 -9.52 -0.09 1.25
N ILE A 93 -9.90 -1.12 0.49
CA ILE A 93 -10.21 -1.07 -0.95
C ILE A 93 -11.73 -0.95 -1.15
N SER A 94 -12.15 0.04 -1.93
CA SER A 94 -13.50 0.18 -2.48
C SER A 94 -13.45 0.10 -4.00
N THR A 95 -14.32 -0.74 -4.56
CA THR A 95 -14.58 -0.90 -6.00
C THR A 95 -15.87 -0.20 -6.36
#